data_AF-A0A920TX05-F1
#
_entry.id   AF-A0A920TX05-F1
#
_cell.length_a   1.000
_cell.length_b   1.000
_cell.length_c   1.000
_cell.angle_alpha   90.00
_cell.angle_beta   90.00
_cell.angle_gamma   90.00
#
_symmetry.space_group_name_H-M   'P 1'
#
loop_
_entity.id
_entity.type
_entity.pdbx_description
1 polymer ?
#
loop_
_entity_poly.entity_id
_entity_poly.type
_entity_poly.pdbx_seq_one_letter_code
_entity_poly.pdbx_strand_id
1 'polypeptide(L)' 'MDIRCLMNGLVATKKIREISKFSNLPIIALTASAGEDSREECLVWGDDHISKPIH' A
#
# COMPACT_ATOMS: atom_id res chain seq x y z
N MET A 1 1.74 -4.00 2.23
CA MET A 1 1.35 -4.39 0.87
C MET A 1 2.44 -3.96 -0.10
N ASP A 2 3.08 -4.91 -0.77
CA ASP A 2 4.17 -4.58 -1.70
C ASP A 2 3.63 -4.03 -3.02
N ILE A 3 4.09 -2.84 -3.43
CA ILE A 3 3.65 -2.18 -4.67
C ILE A 3 4.13 -2.94 -5.93
N ARG A 4 5.23 -3.70 -5.85
CA ARG A 4 5.85 -4.35 -7.02
C ARG A 4 5.49 -5.83 -7.20
N CYS A 5 4.39 -6.30 -6.59
CA CYS A 5 3.89 -7.66 -6.82
C CYS A 5 3.29 -7.82 -8.24
N LEU A 6 3.11 -9.09 -8.69
CA LEU A 6 2.42 -9.45 -9.94
C LEU A 6 1.04 -8.78 -10.09
N MET A 7 0.38 -8.49 -8.97
CA MET A 7 -0.79 -7.63 -8.90
C MET A 7 -0.39 -6.28 -8.29
N ASN A 8 -0.74 -5.19 -8.96
CA ASN A 8 -0.51 -3.83 -8.47
C ASN A 8 -1.15 -3.65 -7.09
N GLY A 9 -0.36 -3.21 -6.11
CA GLY A 9 -0.81 -2.99 -4.74
C GLY A 9 -2.06 -2.09 -4.67
N LEU A 10 -2.14 -1.04 -5.48
CA LEU A 10 -3.30 -0.13 -5.49
C LEU A 10 -4.61 -0.85 -5.82
N VAL A 11 -4.56 -1.79 -6.78
CA VAL A 11 -5.72 -2.60 -7.16
C VAL A 11 -6.10 -3.55 -6.01
N ALA A 12 -5.09 -4.11 -5.33
CA ALA A 12 -5.32 -4.96 -4.17
C ALA A 12 -5.99 -4.19 -3.03
N THR A 13 -5.51 -2.98 -2.69
CA THR A 13 -6.13 -2.11 -1.68
C THR A 13 -7.58 -1.79 -2.01
N LYS A 14 -7.87 -1.40 -3.26
CA LYS A 14 -9.24 -1.10 -3.69
C LYS A 14 -10.17 -2.30 -3.45
N LYS A 15 -9.77 -3.49 -3.90
CA LYS A 15 -10.52 -4.73 -3.69
C LYS A 15 -10.71 -5.07 -2.21
N ILE A 16 -9.71 -4.79 -1.36
CA ILE A 16 -9.83 -5.01 0.09
C ILE A 16 -10.84 -4.02 0.70
N ARG A 17 -10.83 -2.74 0.29
CA ARG A 17 -11.77 -1.72 0.79
C ARG A 17 -13.21 -1.93 0.33
N GLU A 18 -13.42 -2.59 -0.82
CA GLU A 18 -14.75 -2.99 -1.31
C GLU A 18 -15.41 -4.07 -0.44
N ILE A 19 -14.62 -4.82 0.33
CA ILE A 19 -15.14 -5.81 1.28
C ILE A 19 -15.56 -5.07 2.54
N SER A 20 -16.87 -4.98 2.80
CA SER A 20 -17.43 -4.21 3.94
C SER A 20 -16.80 -4.56 5.29
N LYS A 21 -16.46 -5.84 5.50
CA LYS A 21 -15.75 -6.35 6.70
C LYS A 21 -14.35 -5.75 6.90
N PHE A 22 -13.70 -5.32 5.83
CA PHE A 22 -12.33 -4.79 5.83
C PHE A 22 -12.26 -3.29 5.49
N SER A 23 -13.41 -2.62 5.46
CA SER A 23 -13.50 -1.17 5.23
C SER A 23 -12.57 -0.36 6.15
N ASN A 24 -12.43 -0.78 7.41
CA ASN A 24 -11.56 -0.16 8.42
C ASN A 24 -10.26 -0.94 8.70
N LEU A 25 -9.91 -1.92 7.87
CA LEU A 25 -8.66 -2.66 8.06
C LEU A 25 -7.47 -1.72 7.78
N PRO A 26 -6.50 -1.57 8.69
CA PRO A 26 -5.31 -0.77 8.42
C PRO A 26 -4.50 -1.38 7.28
N ILE A 27 -4.16 -0.58 6.26
CA ILE A 27 -3.35 -1.02 5.12
C ILE A 27 -2.05 -0.23 5.09
N ILE A 28 -0.95 -0.90 5.42
CA ILE A 28 0.40 -0.34 5.35
C ILE A 28 1.01 -0.71 4.00
N ALA A 29 1.35 0.28 3.18
CA ALA A 29 2.08 0.08 1.93
C ALA A 29 3.55 -0.23 2.21
N LEU A 30 4.12 -1.14 1.43
CA LEU A 30 5.52 -1.55 1.54
C LEU A 30 6.19 -1.24 0.21
N THR A 31 7.10 -0.27 0.20
CA THR A 31 7.78 0.17 -1.01
C THR A 31 9.22 -0.35 -0.98
N ALA A 32 9.78 -0.66 -2.15
CA ALA A 32 11.21 -0.98 -2.26
C ALA A 32 12.04 0.25 -2.69
N SER A 33 11.45 1.45 -2.67
CA SER A 33 12.05 2.74 -3.01
C SER A 33 11.61 3.75 -1.95
N ALA A 34 12.57 4.44 -1.35
CA ALA A 34 12.32 5.56 -0.43
C ALA A 34 12.17 6.91 -1.17
N GLY A 35 12.01 6.90 -2.51
CA GLY A 35 11.83 8.11 -3.31
C GLY A 35 10.44 8.74 -3.16
N GLU A 36 10.35 10.06 -3.33
CA GLU A 36 9.13 10.88 -3.20
C GLU A 36 7.94 10.35 -4.01
N ASP A 37 8.17 9.90 -5.25
CA ASP A 37 7.11 9.38 -6.13
C ASP A 37 6.38 8.17 -5.51
N SER A 38 7.11 7.32 -4.77
CA SER A 38 6.52 6.16 -4.11
C SER A 38 5.70 6.54 -2.88
N ARG A 39 5.97 7.71 -2.28
CA ARG A 39 5.24 8.21 -1.11
C ARG A 39 3.89 8.79 -1.52
N GLU A 40 3.85 9.56 -2.60
CA GLU A 40 2.60 10.14 -3.11
C GLU A 40 1.60 9.04 -3.51
N GLU A 41 2.06 8.00 -4.22
CA GLU A 41 1.21 6.86 -4.58
C GLU A 41 0.70 6.07 -3.36
N CYS A 42 1.49 6.00 -2.28
CA CYS A 42 1.08 5.34 -1.04
C CYS A 42 0.06 6.15 -0.25
N LEU A 43 0.26 7.46 -0.12
CA LEU A 43 -0.58 8.35 0.70
C LEU A 43 -2.03 8.44 0.22
N VAL A 44 -2.28 8.17 -1.07
CA VAL A 44 -3.63 8.23 -1.63
C VAL A 44 -4.47 6.99 -1.23
N TRP A 45 -3.86 5.86 -0.86
CA TRP A 45 -4.58 4.59 -0.70
C TRP A 45 -4.25 3.79 0.57
N GLY A 46 -3.08 4.00 1.17
CA GLY A 46 -2.67 3.37 2.42
C GLY A 46 -2.83 4.30 3.62
N ASP A 47 -2.93 3.71 4.81
CA ASP A 47 -2.90 4.45 6.07
C ASP A 47 -1.46 4.85 6.45
N ASP A 48 -0.47 4.06 6.02
CA ASP A 48 0.95 4.33 6.23
C ASP A 48 1.81 3.65 5.15
N HIS A 49 3.11 3.95 5.10
CA HIS A 49 4.07 3.32 4.20
C HIS A 49 5.40 3.01 4.90
N ILE A 50 6.01 1.88 4.56
CA ILE A 50 7.32 1.44 5.04
C ILE A 50 8.22 1.15 3.84
N SER A 51 9.47 1.64 3.87
CA SER A 51 10.48 1.31 2.86
C SER A 51 11.29 0.07 3.25
N LYS A 52 11.55 -0.81 2.29
CA LYS A 52 12.51 -1.93 2.45
C LYS A 52 13.97 -1.44 2.30
N PRO A 53 14.95 -2.06 2.99
CA PRO A 53 14.78 -3.11 3.99
C PRO A 53 14.30 -2.53 5.32
N ILE A 54 13.41 -3.27 5.99
CA ILE A 54 12.97 -2.94 7.35
C ILE A 54 14.11 -3.40 8.30
N HIS A 55 14.62 -2.49 9.12
CA HIS A 55 15.57 -2.80 10.20
C HIS A 55 14.83 -3.00 11.52
#